data_AF-A0A2S5L633-F1
#
_entry.id   AF-A0A2S5L633-F1
#
_cell.length_a   1.000
_cell.length_b   1.000
_cell.length_c   1.000
_cell.angle_alpha   90.00
_cell.angle_beta   90.00
_cell.angle_gamma   90.00
#
_symmetry.space_group_name_H-M   'P 1'
#
loop_
_entity.id
_entity.type
_entity.pdbx_description
1 polymer ?
#
loop_
_entity_poly.entity_id
_entity_poly.type
_entity_poly.pdbx_seq_one_letter_code
_entity_poly.pdbx_strand_id
1 'polypeptide(L)'
;MLVTDEDYQNHKIFEELDRYSEFYKALAFSIFQYASLGTGAIFNSDSYVLSSMQGTLESIRMILKSGRINDAYALLRKFHDSSIINIYCAVYLKEHFSIENIVVEKIHAWLTGKEAIPEFRIMSQYIKGSDLVRPVHELLNKDDRYKALRKRCNNHTHYNFYHHVLLNDNEIYLDARKDWLNIMSRDVLNLVILHLGYVFYHNWQYLMSSDYLDALECQMQPEEGSQYWVAPFIQSMFDEVITPARPDLTALIKESTSMQLN
;
A
#
# COMPACT_ATOMS: atom_id res chain seq x y z
N MET A 1 -13.85 -9.99 26.00
CA MET A 1 -14.43 -10.53 24.75
C MET A 1 -13.70 -11.80 24.33
N LEU A 2 -14.44 -12.87 24.03
CA LEU A 2 -13.96 -14.07 23.36
C LEU A 2 -13.93 -13.86 21.83
N VAL A 3 -13.13 -14.65 21.14
CA VAL A 3 -13.04 -14.60 19.67
C VAL A 3 -14.34 -15.08 19.02
N THR A 4 -15.08 -15.97 19.69
CA THR A 4 -16.39 -16.46 19.23
C THR A 4 -17.52 -15.47 19.46
N ASP A 5 -17.30 -14.38 20.18
CA ASP A 5 -18.33 -13.37 20.41
C ASP A 5 -18.72 -12.68 19.09
N GLU A 6 -20.00 -12.39 18.93
CA GLU A 6 -20.54 -11.73 17.73
C GLU A 6 -19.88 -10.37 17.48
N ASP A 7 -19.66 -9.59 18.55
CA ASP A 7 -18.94 -8.32 18.55
C ASP A 7 -17.51 -8.45 17.97
N TYR A 8 -16.84 -9.58 18.21
CA TYR A 8 -15.53 -9.85 17.61
C TYR A 8 -15.73 -10.18 16.13
N GLN A 9 -16.55 -11.17 15.82
CA GLN A 9 -16.69 -11.75 14.48
C GLN A 9 -17.23 -10.76 13.44
N ASN A 10 -18.05 -9.81 13.86
CA ASN A 10 -18.66 -8.77 13.03
C ASN A 10 -17.92 -7.42 13.12
N HIS A 11 -16.71 -7.39 13.71
CA HIS A 11 -15.93 -6.17 13.77
C HIS A 11 -15.59 -5.67 12.35
N LYS A 12 -15.80 -4.37 12.09
CA LYS A 12 -15.63 -3.71 10.78
C LYS A 12 -14.28 -3.94 10.08
N ILE A 13 -13.23 -4.25 10.85
CA ILE A 13 -11.89 -4.51 10.31
C ILE A 13 -11.87 -5.62 9.26
N PHE A 14 -12.77 -6.62 9.38
CA PHE A 14 -12.80 -7.73 8.42
C PHE A 14 -13.29 -7.26 7.04
N GLU A 15 -14.30 -6.41 7.01
CA GLU A 15 -14.80 -5.78 5.78
C GLU A 15 -13.77 -4.79 5.21
N GLU A 16 -13.12 -3.99 6.08
CA GLU A 16 -12.06 -3.08 5.67
C GLU A 16 -10.89 -3.84 5.01
N LEU A 17 -10.46 -4.97 5.58
CA LEU A 17 -9.41 -5.82 5.01
C LEU A 17 -9.82 -6.42 3.66
N ASP A 18 -11.05 -6.91 3.53
CA ASP A 18 -11.58 -7.42 2.25
C ASP A 18 -11.58 -6.30 1.18
N ARG A 19 -12.09 -5.12 1.53
CA ARG A 19 -12.11 -3.94 0.64
C ARG A 19 -10.71 -3.55 0.18
N TYR A 20 -9.74 -3.45 1.08
CA TYR A 20 -8.37 -3.09 0.71
C TYR A 20 -7.72 -4.19 -0.12
N SER A 21 -7.96 -5.47 0.18
CA SER A 21 -7.41 -6.59 -0.60
C SER A 21 -7.91 -6.55 -2.05
N GLU A 22 -9.22 -6.43 -2.25
CA GLU A 22 -9.80 -6.32 -3.59
C GLU A 22 -9.33 -5.06 -4.33
N PHE A 23 -9.10 -3.95 -3.62
CA PHE A 23 -8.49 -2.77 -4.23
C PHE A 23 -7.07 -3.04 -4.74
N TYR A 24 -6.20 -3.64 -3.93
CA TYR A 24 -4.82 -3.96 -4.34
C TYR A 24 -4.79 -4.93 -5.53
N LYS A 25 -5.73 -5.88 -5.58
CA LYS A 25 -5.91 -6.81 -6.69
C LYS A 25 -6.35 -6.09 -7.97
N ALA A 26 -7.36 -5.24 -7.89
CA ALA A 26 -7.83 -4.44 -9.02
C ALA A 26 -6.73 -3.50 -9.54
N LEU A 27 -6.01 -2.83 -8.63
CA LEU A 27 -4.89 -1.96 -8.98
C LEU A 27 -3.78 -2.75 -9.67
N ALA A 28 -3.35 -3.88 -9.10
CA ALA A 28 -2.34 -4.76 -9.70
C ALA A 28 -2.69 -5.12 -11.15
N PHE A 29 -3.94 -5.55 -11.38
CA PHE A 29 -4.41 -5.89 -12.72
C PHE A 29 -4.39 -4.68 -13.66
N SER A 30 -4.92 -3.54 -13.22
CA SER A 30 -5.03 -2.34 -14.05
C SER A 30 -3.68 -1.77 -14.49
N ILE A 31 -2.62 -1.94 -13.67
CA ILE A 31 -1.30 -1.37 -13.98
C ILE A 31 -0.35 -2.34 -14.67
N PHE A 32 -0.76 -3.59 -14.86
CA PHE A 32 0.09 -4.68 -15.36
C PHE A 32 0.71 -4.37 -16.73
N GLN A 33 -0.06 -3.71 -17.59
CA GLN A 33 0.33 -3.37 -18.96
C GLN A 33 1.35 -2.21 -19.04
N TYR A 34 1.52 -1.40 -17.98
CA TYR A 34 2.53 -0.34 -17.98
C TYR A 34 3.92 -0.95 -17.76
N ALA A 35 4.82 -0.80 -18.73
CA ALA A 35 6.18 -1.31 -18.59
C ALA A 35 6.95 -0.57 -17.47
N SER A 36 7.63 -1.32 -16.58
CA SER A 36 8.56 -0.74 -15.59
C SER A 36 9.87 -0.36 -16.27
N LEU A 37 9.95 0.89 -16.74
CA LEU A 37 11.18 1.47 -17.27
C LEU A 37 12.32 1.38 -16.24
N GLY A 38 13.54 1.14 -16.71
CA GLY A 38 14.70 0.93 -15.84
C GLY A 38 14.96 -0.51 -15.45
N THR A 39 14.16 -1.48 -15.92
CA THR A 39 14.36 -2.90 -15.67
C THR A 39 14.28 -3.70 -16.96
N GLY A 40 14.91 -4.89 -17.00
CA GLY A 40 14.72 -5.85 -18.10
C GLY A 40 13.39 -6.60 -18.06
N ALA A 41 12.43 -6.19 -17.21
CA ALA A 41 11.15 -6.86 -17.06
C ALA A 41 10.21 -6.48 -18.22
N ILE A 42 9.49 -7.48 -18.74
CA ILE A 42 8.51 -7.28 -19.83
C ILE A 42 7.20 -6.64 -19.30
N PHE A 43 6.90 -6.83 -18.00
CA PHE A 43 5.67 -6.35 -17.35
C PHE A 43 5.97 -5.49 -16.12
N ASN A 44 4.94 -4.82 -15.60
CA ASN A 44 5.08 -3.95 -14.43
C ASN A 44 5.50 -4.72 -13.17
N SER A 45 6.70 -4.45 -12.62
CA SER A 45 7.13 -5.04 -11.35
C SER A 45 6.23 -4.64 -10.18
N ASP A 46 5.61 -3.44 -10.24
CA ASP A 46 4.69 -2.99 -9.20
C ASP A 46 3.44 -3.87 -9.14
N SER A 47 2.93 -4.36 -10.27
CA SER A 47 1.78 -5.26 -10.31
C SER A 47 1.98 -6.49 -9.42
N TYR A 48 3.17 -7.10 -9.44
CA TYR A 48 3.47 -8.26 -8.62
C TYR A 48 3.62 -7.90 -7.14
N VAL A 49 4.18 -6.72 -6.83
CA VAL A 49 4.28 -6.24 -5.46
C VAL A 49 2.89 -5.95 -4.89
N LEU A 50 2.01 -5.30 -5.65
CA LEU A 50 0.62 -5.03 -5.26
C LEU A 50 -0.19 -6.32 -5.03
N SER A 51 -0.04 -7.32 -5.92
CA SER A 51 -0.67 -8.64 -5.72
C SER A 51 -0.15 -9.36 -4.47
N SER A 52 1.15 -9.23 -4.16
CA SER A 52 1.72 -9.74 -2.91
C SER A 52 1.19 -8.99 -1.66
N MET A 53 0.96 -7.68 -1.79
CA MET A 53 0.35 -6.85 -0.75
C MET A 53 -1.11 -7.22 -0.49
N GLN A 54 -1.91 -7.49 -1.54
CA GLN A 54 -3.24 -8.10 -1.44
C GLN A 54 -3.18 -9.38 -0.59
N GLY A 55 -2.35 -10.36 -0.96
CA GLY A 55 -2.26 -11.63 -0.24
C GLY A 55 -1.85 -11.46 1.23
N THR A 56 -1.08 -10.41 1.54
CA THR A 56 -0.73 -10.08 2.93
C THR A 56 -1.93 -9.57 3.73
N LEU A 57 -2.81 -8.76 3.14
CA LEU A 57 -4.04 -8.29 3.77
C LEU A 57 -5.05 -9.43 3.99
N GLU A 58 -5.21 -10.32 3.00
CA GLU A 58 -6.00 -11.56 3.13
C GLU A 58 -5.48 -12.43 4.29
N SER A 59 -4.15 -12.58 4.38
CA SER A 59 -3.50 -13.33 5.46
C SER A 59 -3.73 -12.68 6.83
N ILE A 60 -3.64 -11.35 6.94
CA ILE A 60 -3.99 -10.62 8.18
C ILE A 60 -5.43 -10.95 8.59
N ARG A 61 -6.37 -10.90 7.65
CA ARG A 61 -7.78 -11.20 7.90
C ARG A 61 -7.98 -12.62 8.42
N MET A 62 -7.36 -13.62 7.79
CA MET A 62 -7.42 -15.02 8.21
C MET A 62 -6.91 -15.20 9.64
N ILE A 63 -5.75 -14.62 9.96
CA ILE A 63 -5.14 -14.70 11.29
C ILE A 63 -6.01 -14.03 12.35
N LEU A 64 -6.60 -12.87 12.04
CA LEU A 64 -7.56 -12.21 12.92
C LEU A 64 -8.82 -13.05 13.13
N LYS A 65 -9.37 -13.69 12.10
CA LYS A 65 -10.52 -14.60 12.26
C LYS A 65 -10.21 -15.77 13.20
N SER A 66 -8.95 -16.22 13.24
CA SER A 66 -8.47 -17.22 14.20
C SER A 66 -8.20 -16.67 15.60
N GLY A 67 -8.36 -15.37 15.85
CA GLY A 67 -8.17 -14.75 17.16
C GLY A 67 -6.73 -14.39 17.53
N ARG A 68 -5.80 -14.45 16.56
CA ARG A 68 -4.35 -14.33 16.77
C ARG A 68 -3.88 -12.90 16.45
N ILE A 69 -4.33 -11.91 17.24
CA ILE A 69 -4.12 -10.48 16.94
C ILE A 69 -2.63 -10.12 16.88
N ASN A 70 -1.79 -10.74 17.71
CA ASN A 70 -0.37 -10.42 17.73
C ASN A 70 0.34 -10.89 16.45
N ASP A 71 0.02 -12.08 15.95
CA ASP A 71 0.55 -12.59 14.68
C ASP A 71 0.11 -11.72 13.49
N ALA A 72 -1.12 -11.18 13.54
CA ALA A 72 -1.58 -10.24 12.53
C ALA A 72 -0.74 -8.95 12.50
N TYR A 73 -0.20 -8.48 13.63
CA TYR A 73 0.75 -7.36 13.64
C TYR A 73 2.12 -7.69 13.03
N ALA A 74 2.56 -8.95 13.08
CA ALA A 74 3.78 -9.36 12.37
C ALA A 74 3.57 -9.27 10.85
N LEU A 75 2.38 -9.62 10.35
CA LEU A 75 2.03 -9.41 8.95
C LEU A 75 1.82 -7.94 8.60
N LEU A 76 1.25 -7.13 9.50
CA LEU A 76 1.12 -5.69 9.29
C LEU A 76 2.50 -5.00 9.19
N ARG A 77 3.48 -5.47 9.98
CA ARG A 77 4.89 -5.06 9.85
C ARG A 77 5.43 -5.39 8.46
N LYS A 78 5.19 -6.61 7.97
CA LYS A 78 5.59 -7.03 6.61
C LYS A 78 4.90 -6.16 5.55
N PHE A 79 3.61 -5.86 5.70
CA PHE A 79 2.87 -4.98 4.78
C PHE A 79 3.47 -3.57 4.73
N HIS A 80 3.88 -3.03 5.88
CA HIS A 80 4.61 -1.76 5.93
C HIS A 80 5.96 -1.85 5.20
N ASP A 81 6.73 -2.91 5.44
CA ASP A 81 8.02 -3.10 4.76
C ASP A 81 7.82 -3.23 3.24
N SER A 82 6.81 -3.97 2.76
CA SER A 82 6.43 -4.04 1.34
C SER A 82 6.03 -2.68 0.76
N SER A 83 5.30 -1.87 1.52
CA SER A 83 4.92 -0.51 1.10
C SER A 83 6.16 0.35 0.86
N ILE A 84 7.13 0.31 1.79
CA ILE A 84 8.38 1.07 1.66
C ILE A 84 9.25 0.53 0.53
N ILE A 85 9.32 -0.80 0.33
CA ILE A 85 10.04 -1.39 -0.81
C ILE A 85 9.45 -0.89 -2.12
N ASN A 86 8.12 -0.92 -2.28
CA ASN A 86 7.49 -0.48 -3.52
C ASN A 86 7.77 1.00 -3.81
N ILE A 87 7.59 1.87 -2.80
CA ILE A 87 7.87 3.31 -2.93
C ILE A 87 9.34 3.54 -3.26
N TYR A 88 10.25 2.87 -2.56
CA TYR A 88 11.68 2.99 -2.79
C TYR A 88 12.06 2.59 -4.22
N CYS A 89 11.55 1.45 -4.71
CA CYS A 89 11.82 0.99 -6.07
C CYS A 89 11.31 2.00 -7.10
N ALA A 90 10.09 2.52 -6.95
CA ALA A 90 9.53 3.52 -7.85
C ALA A 90 10.38 4.80 -7.89
N VAL A 91 10.72 5.36 -6.73
CA VAL A 91 11.55 6.58 -6.63
C VAL A 91 12.96 6.33 -7.20
N TYR A 92 13.60 5.23 -6.81
CA TYR A 92 14.96 4.90 -7.24
C TYR A 92 15.04 4.68 -8.76
N LEU A 93 14.07 3.98 -9.34
CA LEU A 93 13.99 3.81 -10.79
C LEU A 93 13.84 5.15 -11.50
N LYS A 94 12.97 6.05 -11.02
CA LYS A 94 12.75 7.35 -11.66
C LYS A 94 13.94 8.29 -11.57
N GLU A 95 14.72 8.24 -10.48
CA GLU A 95 15.92 9.08 -10.32
C GLU A 95 17.13 8.55 -11.09
N HIS A 96 17.23 7.24 -11.28
CA HIS A 96 18.43 6.62 -11.86
C HIS A 96 18.25 6.12 -13.30
N PHE A 97 17.02 5.99 -13.80
CA PHE A 97 16.78 5.65 -15.19
C PHE A 97 17.14 6.82 -16.10
N SER A 98 17.96 6.55 -17.10
CA SER A 98 18.35 7.50 -18.14
C SER A 98 18.68 6.75 -19.43
N ILE A 99 18.90 7.49 -20.52
CA ILE A 99 19.34 6.89 -21.79
C ILE A 99 20.71 6.22 -21.62
N GLU A 100 21.57 6.76 -20.74
CA GLU A 100 22.86 6.17 -20.39
C GLU A 100 22.76 5.02 -19.36
N ASN A 101 21.63 4.90 -18.65
CA ASN A 101 21.39 3.89 -17.61
C ASN A 101 20.00 3.25 -17.76
N ILE A 102 19.81 2.53 -18.87
CA ILE A 102 18.53 1.91 -19.24
C ILE A 102 18.14 0.79 -18.27
N VAL A 103 19.12 0.13 -17.66
CA VAL A 103 18.90 -0.91 -16.64
C VAL A 103 19.50 -0.44 -15.32
N VAL A 104 18.63 -0.12 -14.37
CA VAL A 104 19.02 0.29 -13.03
C VAL A 104 19.43 -0.95 -12.22
N GLU A 105 20.74 -1.28 -12.26
CA GLU A 105 21.30 -2.52 -11.73
C GLU A 105 20.82 -2.88 -10.33
N LYS A 106 20.76 -1.92 -9.41
CA LYS A 106 20.35 -2.18 -8.01
C LYS A 106 18.96 -2.80 -7.90
N ILE A 107 17.99 -2.29 -8.67
CA ILE A 107 16.62 -2.80 -8.64
C ILE A 107 16.53 -4.08 -9.47
N HIS A 108 17.23 -4.13 -10.61
CA HIS A 108 17.26 -5.32 -11.46
C HIS A 108 17.91 -6.53 -10.77
N ALA A 109 18.99 -6.35 -10.01
CA ALA A 109 19.66 -7.39 -9.24
C ALA A 109 18.75 -7.96 -8.15
N TRP A 110 17.95 -7.10 -7.50
CA TRP A 110 16.92 -7.56 -6.56
C TRP A 110 15.83 -8.37 -7.25
N LEU A 111 15.27 -7.86 -8.36
CA LEU A 111 14.23 -8.57 -9.12
C LEU A 111 14.70 -9.93 -9.66
N THR A 112 15.99 -10.08 -9.95
CA THR A 112 16.60 -11.32 -10.43
C THR A 112 17.18 -12.19 -9.31
N GLY A 113 17.03 -11.80 -8.05
CA GLY A 113 17.50 -12.56 -6.89
C GLY A 113 19.02 -12.61 -6.73
N LYS A 114 19.76 -11.74 -7.41
CA LYS A 114 21.23 -11.63 -7.32
C LYS A 114 21.67 -10.85 -6.08
N GLU A 115 20.88 -9.86 -5.67
CA GLU A 115 21.14 -9.05 -4.49
C GLU A 115 19.88 -8.89 -3.63
N ALA A 116 20.09 -8.66 -2.33
CA ALA A 116 19.00 -8.29 -1.44
C ALA A 116 18.63 -6.81 -1.61
N ILE A 117 17.35 -6.49 -1.44
CA ILE A 117 16.90 -5.10 -1.31
C ILE A 117 17.51 -4.48 -0.04
N PRO A 118 17.82 -3.17 -0.01
CA PRO A 118 18.33 -2.54 1.20
C PRO A 118 17.39 -2.66 2.40
N GLU A 119 17.95 -2.54 3.60
CA GLU A 119 17.16 -2.53 4.83
C GLU A 119 16.17 -1.36 4.87
N PHE A 120 15.07 -1.53 5.62
CA PHE A 120 14.01 -0.55 5.79
C PHE A 120 14.53 0.87 6.09
N ARG A 121 15.52 1.00 6.99
CA ARG A 121 16.08 2.30 7.37
C ARG A 121 16.75 3.00 6.20
N ILE A 122 17.49 2.26 5.38
CA ILE A 122 18.20 2.80 4.21
C ILE A 122 17.17 3.27 3.18
N MET A 123 16.17 2.44 2.87
CA MET A 123 15.09 2.80 1.94
C MET A 123 14.30 4.01 2.42
N SER A 124 13.91 4.04 3.70
CA SER A 124 13.17 5.15 4.29
C SER A 124 13.95 6.47 4.28
N GLN A 125 15.27 6.43 4.55
CA GLN A 125 16.14 7.60 4.47
C GLN A 125 16.29 8.10 3.03
N TYR A 126 16.38 7.19 2.07
CA TYR A 126 16.45 7.55 0.65
C TYR A 126 15.16 8.23 0.18
N ILE A 127 13.98 7.63 0.46
CA ILE A 127 12.68 8.23 0.14
C ILE A 127 12.55 9.63 0.76
N LYS A 128 12.96 9.78 2.02
CA LYS A 128 12.94 11.08 2.72
C LYS A 128 13.85 12.13 2.07
N GLY A 129 14.98 11.72 1.50
CA GLY A 129 15.94 12.60 0.87
C GLY A 129 15.62 12.95 -0.60
N SER A 130 14.61 12.31 -1.19
CA SER A 130 14.25 12.50 -2.60
C SER A 130 13.39 13.74 -2.80
N ASP A 131 13.82 14.60 -3.72
CA ASP A 131 13.09 15.80 -4.12
C ASP A 131 11.80 15.44 -4.89
N LEU A 132 11.80 14.30 -5.59
CA LEU A 132 10.66 13.84 -6.39
C LEU A 132 9.41 13.62 -5.56
N VAL A 133 9.56 13.20 -4.30
CA VAL A 133 8.44 12.86 -3.41
C VAL A 133 8.37 13.78 -2.19
N ARG A 134 9.16 14.86 -2.16
CA ARG A 134 9.22 15.76 -1.02
C ARG A 134 7.84 16.30 -0.60
N PRO A 135 6.96 16.79 -1.51
CA PRO A 135 5.67 17.34 -1.09
C PRO A 135 4.76 16.32 -0.40
N VAL A 136 4.66 15.10 -0.97
CA VAL A 136 3.87 14.03 -0.36
C VAL A 136 4.52 13.48 0.91
N HIS A 137 5.86 13.43 0.96
CA HIS A 137 6.60 13.01 2.15
C HIS A 137 6.35 13.94 3.33
N GLU A 138 6.51 15.25 3.13
CA GLU A 138 6.25 16.27 4.16
C GLU A 138 4.80 16.22 4.63
N LEU A 139 3.84 16.03 3.71
CA LEU A 139 2.43 15.92 4.02
C LEU A 139 2.08 14.67 4.85
N LEU A 140 2.63 13.51 4.48
CA LEU A 140 2.38 12.26 5.19
C LEU A 140 3.10 12.21 6.55
N ASN A 141 4.23 12.92 6.71
CA ASN A 141 5.04 12.91 7.92
C ASN A 141 4.89 14.19 8.77
N LYS A 142 3.77 14.92 8.65
CA LYS A 142 3.44 16.08 9.51
C LYS A 142 3.34 15.72 10.99
N ASP A 143 3.05 14.46 11.30
CA ASP A 143 2.98 13.94 12.66
C ASP A 143 3.70 12.58 12.79
N ASP A 144 3.75 12.05 14.02
CA ASP A 144 4.47 10.82 14.34
C ASP A 144 3.66 9.54 14.11
N ARG A 145 2.49 9.57 13.44
CA ARG A 145 1.60 8.40 13.33
C ARG A 145 2.29 7.17 12.77
N TYR A 146 3.09 7.34 11.71
CA TYR A 146 3.77 6.23 11.02
C TYR A 146 4.94 5.69 11.84
N LYS A 147 5.63 6.56 12.58
CA LYS A 147 6.67 6.15 13.53
C LYS A 147 6.07 5.37 14.70
N ALA A 148 4.96 5.87 15.26
CA ALA A 148 4.22 5.21 16.34
C ALA A 148 3.67 3.85 15.91
N LEU A 149 3.13 3.76 14.68
CA LEU A 149 2.68 2.52 14.06
C LEU A 149 3.82 1.51 13.90
N ARG A 150 4.96 1.92 13.34
CA ARG A 150 6.13 1.03 13.20
C ARG A 150 6.61 0.52 14.56
N LYS A 151 6.65 1.39 15.57
CA LYS A 151 7.03 1.03 16.94
C LYS A 151 6.04 0.02 17.54
N ARG A 152 4.74 0.22 17.35
CA ARG A 152 3.71 -0.71 17.81
C ARG A 152 3.84 -2.07 17.13
N CYS A 153 3.98 -2.11 15.81
CA CYS A 153 4.26 -3.34 15.07
C CYS A 153 5.48 -4.08 15.64
N ASN A 154 6.58 -3.36 15.90
CA ASN A 154 7.78 -3.94 16.52
C ASN A 154 7.50 -4.52 17.91
N ASN A 155 6.76 -3.80 18.76
CA ASN A 155 6.43 -4.27 20.10
C ASN A 155 5.58 -5.55 20.08
N HIS A 156 4.69 -5.71 19.10
CA HIS A 156 3.93 -6.94 18.90
C HIS A 156 4.81 -8.08 18.39
N THR A 157 5.59 -7.83 17.33
CA THR A 157 6.48 -8.86 16.74
C THR A 157 7.44 -9.44 17.77
N HIS A 158 7.99 -8.62 18.66
CA HIS A 158 8.98 -9.04 19.64
C HIS A 158 8.40 -9.41 21.01
N TYR A 159 7.07 -9.42 21.18
CA TYR A 159 6.42 -9.64 22.47
C TYR A 159 6.99 -8.76 23.60
N ASN A 160 7.24 -7.48 23.31
CA ASN A 160 7.85 -6.55 24.28
C ASN A 160 7.01 -6.37 25.56
N PHE A 161 5.73 -6.75 25.54
CA PHE A 161 4.86 -6.74 26.71
C PHE A 161 4.08 -8.05 26.81
N TYR A 162 3.90 -8.57 28.03
CA TYR A 162 3.20 -9.84 28.26
C TYR A 162 1.76 -9.86 27.73
N HIS A 163 1.04 -8.73 27.81
CA HIS A 163 -0.31 -8.65 27.26
C HIS A 163 -0.36 -8.86 25.73
N HIS A 164 0.74 -8.65 25.00
CA HIS A 164 0.83 -9.02 23.59
C HIS A 164 0.84 -10.55 23.38
N VAL A 165 1.43 -11.30 24.30
CA VAL A 165 1.37 -12.77 24.30
C VAL A 165 -0.08 -13.23 24.44
N LEU A 166 -0.80 -12.62 25.38
CA LEU A 166 -2.22 -12.94 25.63
C LEU A 166 -3.11 -12.66 24.41
N LEU A 167 -2.81 -11.61 23.64
CA LEU A 167 -3.54 -11.30 22.39
C LEU A 167 -3.42 -12.39 21.31
N ASN A 168 -2.47 -13.31 21.47
CA ASN A 168 -2.33 -14.46 20.59
C ASN A 168 -2.97 -15.72 21.13
N ASP A 169 -3.45 -15.75 22.37
CA ASP A 169 -4.28 -16.84 22.88
C ASP A 169 -5.73 -16.54 22.49
N ASN A 170 -6.42 -17.46 21.81
CA ASN A 170 -7.79 -17.28 21.34
C ASN A 170 -8.85 -17.94 22.24
N GLU A 171 -8.43 -18.71 23.24
CA GLU A 171 -9.31 -19.46 24.16
C GLU A 171 -9.70 -18.60 25.38
N ILE A 172 -8.93 -17.55 25.67
CA ILE A 172 -9.17 -16.69 26.82
C ILE A 172 -10.06 -15.49 26.50
N TYR A 173 -10.88 -15.12 27.48
CA TYR A 173 -11.60 -13.86 27.48
C TYR A 173 -10.63 -12.70 27.72
N LEU A 174 -10.64 -11.69 26.85
CA LEU A 174 -9.85 -10.48 27.00
C LEU A 174 -10.68 -9.25 26.63
N ASP A 175 -10.87 -8.33 27.57
CA ASP A 175 -11.65 -7.10 27.35
C ASP A 175 -11.05 -6.22 26.27
N ALA A 176 -9.72 -6.13 26.23
CA ALA A 176 -8.99 -5.25 25.32
C ALA A 176 -9.06 -5.66 23.84
N ARG A 177 -9.60 -6.84 23.47
CA ARG A 177 -9.61 -7.30 22.06
C ARG A 177 -10.29 -6.30 21.13
N LYS A 178 -11.40 -5.70 21.56
CA LYS A 178 -12.17 -4.76 20.74
C LYS A 178 -11.33 -3.52 20.46
N ASP A 179 -10.65 -3.01 21.48
CA ASP A 179 -9.75 -1.87 21.35
C ASP A 179 -8.57 -2.18 20.43
N TRP A 180 -8.01 -3.39 20.53
CA TRP A 180 -6.92 -3.82 19.66
C TRP A 180 -7.35 -3.99 18.19
N LEU A 181 -8.56 -4.49 17.92
CA LEU A 181 -9.12 -4.51 16.57
C LEU A 181 -9.35 -3.09 16.03
N ASN A 182 -9.84 -2.17 16.87
CA ASN A 182 -9.97 -0.75 16.49
C ASN A 182 -8.62 -0.08 16.20
N ILE A 183 -7.58 -0.38 17.00
CA ILE A 183 -6.22 0.12 16.74
C ILE A 183 -5.68 -0.46 15.44
N MET A 184 -5.82 -1.78 15.22
CA MET A 184 -5.32 -2.42 14.01
C MET A 184 -6.05 -1.91 12.76
N SER A 185 -7.37 -1.70 12.83
CA SER A 185 -8.16 -1.09 11.75
C SER A 185 -7.58 0.27 11.33
N ARG A 186 -7.29 1.14 12.31
CA ARG A 186 -6.63 2.44 12.04
C ARG A 186 -5.23 2.28 11.48
N ASP A 187 -4.46 1.29 11.92
CA ASP A 187 -3.09 1.08 11.44
C ASP A 187 -3.07 0.56 10.00
N VAL A 188 -3.94 -0.38 9.66
CA VAL A 188 -4.13 -0.85 8.28
C VAL A 188 -4.51 0.33 7.40
N LEU A 189 -5.53 1.11 7.77
CA LEU A 189 -5.95 2.31 7.04
C LEU A 189 -4.78 3.28 6.82
N ASN A 190 -4.03 3.59 7.88
CA ASN A 190 -2.89 4.50 7.78
C ASN A 190 -1.84 3.99 6.78
N LEU A 191 -1.50 2.70 6.80
CA LEU A 191 -0.51 2.14 5.87
C LEU A 191 -1.02 2.09 4.43
N VAL A 192 -2.31 1.80 4.20
CA VAL A 192 -2.93 1.90 2.88
C VAL A 192 -2.81 3.34 2.36
N ILE A 193 -3.18 4.32 3.17
CA ILE A 193 -3.05 5.75 2.81
C ILE A 193 -1.59 6.16 2.56
N LEU A 194 -0.65 5.69 3.39
CA LEU A 194 0.77 5.95 3.20
C LEU A 194 1.21 5.46 1.82
N HIS A 195 0.93 4.20 1.54
CA HIS A 195 1.35 3.53 0.31
C HIS A 195 0.72 4.19 -0.92
N LEU A 196 -0.60 4.31 -0.95
CA LEU A 196 -1.32 4.90 -2.08
C LEU A 196 -1.00 6.38 -2.27
N GLY A 197 -0.74 7.12 -1.19
CA GLY A 197 -0.32 8.51 -1.25
C GLY A 197 0.96 8.69 -2.07
N TYR A 198 2.00 7.92 -1.79
CA TYR A 198 3.22 7.95 -2.60
C TYR A 198 3.01 7.42 -4.01
N VAL A 199 2.32 6.28 -4.15
CA VAL A 199 2.12 5.63 -5.45
C VAL A 199 1.38 6.55 -6.42
N PHE A 200 0.26 7.14 -6.00
CA PHE A 200 -0.54 7.99 -6.90
C PHE A 200 0.07 9.37 -7.12
N TYR A 201 0.79 9.92 -6.16
CA TYR A 201 1.55 11.14 -6.37
C TYR A 201 2.68 10.95 -7.39
N HIS A 202 3.35 9.78 -7.36
CA HIS A 202 4.53 9.53 -8.19
C HIS A 202 4.20 8.93 -9.57
N ASN A 203 3.22 8.03 -9.63
CA ASN A 203 2.77 7.27 -10.80
C ASN A 203 1.31 7.61 -11.10
N TRP A 204 1.04 8.85 -11.48
CA TRP A 204 -0.31 9.32 -11.77
C TRP A 204 -1.03 8.48 -12.83
N GLN A 205 -0.31 7.86 -13.77
CA GLN A 205 -0.87 6.97 -14.78
C GLN A 205 -1.56 5.73 -14.17
N TYR A 206 -1.25 5.37 -12.92
CA TYR A 206 -1.95 4.31 -12.21
C TYR A 206 -3.37 4.70 -11.80
N LEU A 207 -3.75 5.97 -11.91
CA LEU A 207 -5.13 6.44 -11.73
C LEU A 207 -5.99 6.19 -12.97
N MET A 208 -5.37 5.98 -14.15
CA MET A 208 -6.05 5.99 -15.44
C MET A 208 -6.99 4.79 -15.62
N SER A 209 -8.17 5.06 -16.17
CA SER A 209 -9.10 4.03 -16.63
C SER A 209 -8.56 3.30 -17.87
N SER A 210 -8.99 2.06 -18.08
CA SER A 210 -8.54 1.26 -19.22
C SER A 210 -9.15 1.71 -20.54
N ASP A 211 -10.24 2.49 -20.54
CA ASP A 211 -11.01 2.84 -21.75
C ASP A 211 -10.15 3.32 -22.93
N TYR A 212 -9.17 4.18 -22.64
CA TYR A 212 -8.25 4.69 -23.66
C TYR A 212 -7.36 3.58 -24.23
N LEU A 213 -6.79 2.74 -23.38
CA LEU A 213 -5.92 1.64 -23.79
C LEU A 213 -6.73 0.54 -24.50
N ASP A 214 -7.89 0.17 -23.97
CA ASP A 214 -8.80 -0.82 -24.53
C ASP A 214 -9.24 -0.43 -25.94
N ALA A 215 -9.55 0.85 -26.18
CA ALA A 215 -9.85 1.36 -27.52
C ALA A 215 -8.67 1.18 -28.48
N LEU A 216 -7.45 1.51 -28.06
CA LEU A 216 -6.25 1.34 -28.88
C LEU A 216 -5.96 -0.14 -29.18
N GLU A 217 -6.09 -1.01 -28.18
CA GLU A 217 -5.91 -2.47 -28.33
C GLU A 217 -6.94 -3.08 -29.29
N CYS A 218 -8.17 -2.58 -29.25
CA CYS A 218 -9.24 -2.96 -30.17
C CYS A 218 -9.18 -2.25 -31.53
N GLN A 219 -8.14 -1.47 -31.81
CA GLN A 219 -7.97 -0.67 -33.04
C GLN A 219 -9.13 0.31 -33.31
N MET A 220 -9.76 0.79 -32.23
CA MET A 220 -10.80 1.81 -32.23
C MET A 220 -10.18 3.19 -31.99
N GLN A 221 -10.88 4.25 -32.40
CA GLN A 221 -10.51 5.62 -32.02
C GLN A 221 -10.92 5.86 -30.56
N PRO A 222 -9.98 6.19 -29.65
CA PRO A 222 -10.33 6.51 -28.28
C PRO A 222 -11.22 7.75 -28.20
N GLU A 223 -12.09 7.80 -27.18
CA GLU A 223 -12.89 8.98 -26.92
C GLU A 223 -12.01 10.16 -26.52
N GLU A 224 -12.35 11.36 -27.00
CA GLU A 224 -11.59 12.57 -26.69
C GLU A 224 -11.54 12.81 -25.17
N GLY A 225 -10.33 12.88 -24.62
CA GLY A 225 -10.11 13.11 -23.19
C GLY A 225 -10.13 11.85 -22.32
N SER A 226 -10.43 10.66 -22.87
CA SER A 226 -10.46 9.40 -22.13
C SER A 226 -9.11 9.01 -21.50
N GLN A 227 -7.99 9.53 -22.00
CA GLN A 227 -6.66 9.37 -21.40
C GLN A 227 -6.51 10.04 -20.01
N TYR A 228 -7.47 10.86 -19.61
CA TYR A 228 -7.49 11.53 -18.30
C TYR A 228 -8.55 11.00 -17.35
N TRP A 229 -9.34 10.01 -17.77
CA TRP A 229 -10.39 9.43 -16.93
C TRP A 229 -9.78 8.58 -15.82
N VAL A 230 -10.37 8.68 -14.63
CA VAL A 230 -9.95 7.89 -13.47
C VAL A 230 -10.73 6.59 -13.42
N ALA A 231 -10.05 5.47 -13.18
CA ALA A 231 -10.70 4.17 -13.06
C ALA A 231 -11.74 4.19 -11.93
N PRO A 232 -12.96 3.64 -12.12
CA PRO A 232 -14.03 3.75 -11.14
C PRO A 232 -13.67 3.25 -9.73
N PHE A 233 -12.94 2.14 -9.62
CA PHE A 233 -12.53 1.59 -8.32
C PHE A 233 -11.51 2.49 -7.59
N ILE A 234 -10.76 3.31 -8.33
CA ILE A 234 -9.84 4.31 -7.77
C ILE A 234 -10.64 5.49 -7.25
N GLN A 235 -11.60 5.98 -8.02
CA GLN A 235 -12.50 7.06 -7.54
C GLN A 235 -13.21 6.64 -6.24
N SER A 236 -13.76 5.42 -6.17
CA SER A 236 -14.37 4.89 -4.94
C SER A 236 -13.39 4.84 -3.76
N MET A 237 -12.13 4.47 -3.98
CA MET A 237 -11.11 4.48 -2.91
C MET A 237 -10.81 5.91 -2.43
N PHE A 238 -10.80 6.90 -3.32
CA PHE A 238 -10.68 8.29 -2.91
C PHE A 238 -11.91 8.77 -2.15
N ASP A 239 -13.10 8.55 -2.67
CA ASP A 239 -14.36 9.04 -2.09
C ASP A 239 -14.64 8.45 -0.71
N GLU A 240 -14.40 7.15 -0.54
CA GLU A 240 -14.82 6.42 0.66
C GLU A 240 -13.71 6.30 1.72
N VAL A 241 -12.44 6.44 1.33
CA VAL A 241 -11.31 6.11 2.21
C VAL A 241 -10.30 7.25 2.31
N ILE A 242 -9.69 7.64 1.19
CA ILE A 242 -8.56 8.58 1.22
C ILE A 242 -9.04 9.99 1.53
N THR A 243 -10.04 10.51 0.81
CA THR A 243 -10.54 11.89 0.98
C THR A 243 -11.17 12.11 2.36
N PRO A 244 -12.00 11.21 2.90
CA PRO A 244 -12.52 11.37 4.26
C PRO A 244 -11.44 11.37 5.34
N ALA A 245 -10.36 10.59 5.15
CA ALA A 245 -9.29 10.46 6.15
C ALA A 245 -8.17 11.51 6.00
N ARG A 246 -7.86 11.92 4.76
CA ARG A 246 -6.75 12.78 4.35
C ARG A 246 -7.14 13.63 3.12
N PRO A 247 -8.07 14.57 3.28
CA PRO A 247 -8.48 15.45 2.17
C PRO A 247 -7.32 16.31 1.66
N ASP A 248 -6.34 16.60 2.52
CA ASP A 248 -5.10 17.28 2.18
C ASP A 248 -4.24 16.48 1.19
N LEU A 249 -4.23 15.15 1.30
CA LEU A 249 -3.53 14.26 0.36
C LEU A 249 -4.25 14.19 -0.98
N THR A 250 -5.58 14.12 -0.98
CA THR A 250 -6.38 14.18 -2.21
C THR A 250 -6.11 15.47 -2.97
N ALA A 251 -6.13 16.62 -2.29
CA ALA A 251 -5.84 17.91 -2.90
C ALA A 251 -4.44 17.95 -3.54
N LEU A 252 -3.41 17.48 -2.81
CA LEU A 252 -2.05 17.42 -3.33
C LEU A 252 -1.96 16.54 -4.60
N ILE A 253 -2.61 15.37 -4.59
CA ILE A 253 -2.59 14.46 -5.74
C ILE A 253 -3.29 15.13 -6.94
N LYS A 254 -4.46 15.73 -6.74
CA LYS A 254 -5.19 16.46 -7.80
C LYS A 254 -4.37 17.58 -8.42
N GLU A 255 -3.60 18.31 -7.62
CA GLU A 255 -2.71 19.37 -8.11
C GLU A 255 -1.49 18.83 -8.88
N SER A 256 -1.08 17.59 -8.59
CA SER A 256 0.11 16.97 -9.17
C SER A 256 -0.15 16.22 -10.50
N THR A 257 -1.40 16.11 -10.93
CA THR A 257 -1.76 15.36 -12.15
C THR A 257 -2.89 16.02 -12.95
N SER A 258 -2.98 15.66 -14.23
CA SER A 258 -4.08 16.07 -15.14
C SER A 258 -5.28 15.12 -15.10
N MET A 259 -5.24 14.06 -14.29
CA MET A 259 -6.33 13.09 -14.18
C MET A 259 -7.59 13.74 -13.59
N GLN A 260 -8.75 13.34 -14.09
CA GLN A 260 -10.07 13.82 -13.67
C GLN A 260 -10.53 13.17 -12.36
N LEU A 261 -9.69 13.27 -11.32
CA LEU A 261 -9.99 12.80 -9.99
C LEU A 261 -10.98 13.77 -9.33
N ASN A 262 -12.21 13.31 -9.08
CA ASN A 262 -13.28 14.12 -8.52
C ASN A 262 -13.10 14.35 -7.03
#